data_AF-A0AAU4HM70-F1
#
_entry.id   AF-A0AAU4HM70-F1
#
_cell.length_a   1.000
_cell.length_b   1.000
_cell.length_c   1.000
_cell.angle_alpha   90.00
_cell.angle_beta   90.00
_cell.angle_gamma   90.00
#
_symmetry.space_group_name_H-M   'P 1'
#
loop_
_entity.id
_entity.type
_entity.pdbx_description
1 polymer ?
#
loop_
_entity_poly.entity_id
_entity_poly.type
_entity_poly.pdbx_seq_one_letter_code
_entity_poly.pdbx_strand_id
1 'polypeptide(L)' 'MKTPEAGAEVQRIAERIKAAAESDGGEFSTDSALGTRRWRAAVIGNYKKQRDAEGTRRALLRGLDGAD' A
#
# COMPACT_ATOMS: atom_id res chain seq x y z
N MET A 1 -8.33 20.62 -6.19
CA MET A 1 -9.13 20.84 -4.96
C MET A 1 -9.22 19.51 -4.22
N LYS A 2 -9.22 19.47 -2.88
CA LYS A 2 -9.34 18.21 -2.12
C LYS A 2 -10.81 17.80 -2.03
N THR A 3 -11.25 16.92 -2.92
CA THR A 3 -12.58 16.31 -2.91
C THR A 3 -12.59 14.94 -2.20
N PRO A 4 -13.68 14.55 -1.50
CA PRO A 4 -13.75 13.24 -0.82
C PRO A 4 -13.36 12.04 -1.71
N GLU A 5 -13.64 12.13 -3.01
CA GLU A 5 -13.30 11.10 -4.00
C GLU A 5 -11.79 10.91 -4.12
N ALA A 6 -11.02 11.99 -4.11
CA ALA A 6 -9.57 11.90 -4.19
C ALA A 6 -8.95 11.39 -2.87
N GLY A 7 -9.63 11.58 -1.72
CA GLY A 7 -9.25 10.92 -0.46
C GLY A 7 -9.52 9.41 -0.50
N ALA A 8 -10.68 9.01 -1.02
CA ALA A 8 -11.01 7.60 -1.23
C ALA A 8 -10.03 6.93 -2.20
N GLU A 9 -9.58 7.64 -3.24
CA GLU A 9 -8.61 7.11 -4.20
C GLU A 9 -7.24 6.87 -3.57
N VAL A 10 -6.78 7.76 -2.69
CA VAL A 10 -5.54 7.54 -1.90
C VAL A 10 -5.62 6.27 -1.06
N GLN A 11 -6.78 5.98 -0.46
CA GLN A 11 -7.00 4.75 0.29
C GLN A 11 -7.01 3.51 -0.64
N ARG A 12 -7.71 3.57 -1.77
CA ARG A 12 -7.76 2.46 -2.74
C ARG A 12 -6.38 2.07 -3.27
N ILE A 13 -5.54 3.07 -3.58
CA ILE A 13 -4.17 2.82 -4.05
C ILE A 13 -3.38 2.05 -2.98
N ALA A 14 -3.50 2.42 -1.70
CA ALA A 14 -2.81 1.72 -0.62
C ALA A 14 -3.32 0.29 -0.42
N GLU A 15 -4.63 0.05 -0.52
CA GLU A 15 -5.18 -1.31 -0.46
C GLU A 15 -4.71 -2.18 -1.63
N ARG A 16 -4.60 -1.60 -2.85
CA ARG A 16 -4.05 -2.32 -4.00
C ARG A 16 -2.60 -2.71 -3.81
N ILE A 17 -1.78 -1.80 -3.28
CA ILE A 17 -0.37 -2.06 -2.96
C ILE A 17 -0.26 -3.16 -1.90
N LYS A 18 -1.10 -3.13 -0.87
CA LYS A 18 -1.16 -4.17 0.16
C LYS A 18 -1.48 -5.54 -0.47
N ALA A 19 -2.53 -5.64 -1.27
CA ALA A 19 -2.95 -6.89 -1.89
C ALA A 19 -1.87 -7.52 -2.79
N ALA A 20 -1.16 -6.68 -3.55
CA ALA A 20 -0.04 -7.13 -4.36
C ALA A 20 1.09 -7.71 -3.50
N ALA A 21 1.38 -7.11 -2.35
CA ALA A 21 2.42 -7.56 -1.44
C ALA A 21 2.04 -8.81 -0.63
N GLU A 22 0.77 -8.94 -0.21
CA GLU A 22 0.27 -10.14 0.49
C GLU A 22 0.36 -11.41 -0.38
N SER A 23 0.20 -11.26 -1.70
CA SER A 23 0.33 -12.37 -2.66
C SER A 23 1.72 -13.02 -2.66
N ASP A 24 2.75 -12.28 -2.24
CA ASP A 24 4.15 -12.74 -2.16
C ASP A 24 4.54 -13.21 -0.74
N GLY A 25 3.58 -13.41 0.17
CA GLY A 25 3.77 -14.17 1.41
C GLY A 25 4.18 -13.37 2.65
N GLY A 26 3.91 -12.06 2.69
CA GLY A 26 4.06 -11.21 3.88
C GLY A 26 2.74 -10.80 4.53
N GLU A 27 2.78 -10.40 5.80
CA GLU A 27 1.64 -9.77 6.49
C GLU A 27 1.74 -8.24 6.33
N PHE A 28 0.75 -7.63 5.70
CA PHE A 28 0.73 -6.19 5.45
C PHE A 28 -0.53 -5.55 6.04
N SER A 29 -0.38 -4.31 6.52
CA SER A 29 -1.50 -3.47 6.95
C SER A 29 -1.46 -2.11 6.25
N THR A 30 -2.61 -1.46 6.18
CA THR A 30 -2.74 -0.08 5.70
C THR A 30 -2.98 0.85 6.88
N ASP A 31 -2.28 1.98 6.90
CA ASP A 31 -2.59 3.12 7.78
C ASP A 31 -2.98 4.30 6.90
N SER A 32 -4.15 4.88 7.12
CA SER A 32 -4.64 6.01 6.33
C SER A 32 -5.07 7.16 7.22
N ALA A 33 -4.73 8.39 6.79
CA ALA A 33 -5.22 9.60 7.39
C ALA A 33 -5.81 10.47 6.28
N LEU A 34 -7.14 10.45 6.18
CA LEU A 34 -7.92 11.18 5.17
C LEU A 34 -8.52 12.48 5.75
N GLY A 35 -7.72 13.22 6.52
CA GLY A 35 -8.17 14.43 7.21
C GLY A 35 -8.30 15.65 6.31
N THR A 36 -8.84 16.75 6.87
CA THR A 36 -9.06 18.02 6.15
C THR A 36 -7.78 18.67 5.64
N ARG A 37 -6.65 18.48 6.35
CA ARG A 37 -5.39 19.17 6.06
C ARG A 37 -4.45 18.39 5.13
N ARG A 38 -4.47 17.06 5.13
CA ARG A 38 -3.65 16.22 4.24
C ARG A 38 -4.29 14.84 4.14
N TRP A 39 -4.17 14.23 2.96
CA TRP A 39 -4.42 12.81 2.79
C TRP A 39 -3.11 12.06 2.64
N ARG A 40 -3.04 10.93 3.33
CA ARG A 40 -1.94 9.99 3.22
C ARG A 40 -2.49 8.60 3.46
N ALA A 41 -1.89 7.62 2.80
CA ALA A 41 -2.01 6.23 3.16
C ALA A 41 -0.62 5.61 3.08
N ALA A 42 -0.33 4.69 3.99
CA ALA A 42 0.91 3.96 4.08
C ALA A 42 0.61 2.47 4.11
N VAL A 43 1.45 1.68 3.45
CA VAL A 43 1.44 0.22 3.55
C VAL A 43 2.60 -0.18 4.46
N ILE A 44 2.27 -0.91 5.53
CA ILE A 44 3.20 -1.30 6.58
C ILE A 44 3.34 -2.82 6.50
N GLY A 45 4.51 -3.31 6.12
CA GLY A 45 4.81 -4.73 6.06
C GLY A 45 5.50 -5.24 7.32
N ASN A 46 5.06 -6.38 7.84
CA ASN A 46 5.76 -7.14 8.87
C ASN A 46 6.54 -8.29 8.23
N TYR A 47 7.85 -8.11 8.12
CA TYR A 47 8.76 -9.06 7.48
C TYR A 47 9.11 -10.21 8.43
N LYS A 48 8.23 -11.22 8.56
CA LYS A 48 8.53 -12.41 9.38
C LYS A 48 9.72 -13.23 8.87
N LYS A 49 10.07 -13.13 7.58
CA LYS A 49 11.23 -13.81 6.98
C LYS A 49 12.22 -12.80 6.40
N GLN A 50 13.38 -12.65 7.04
CA GLN A 50 14.47 -11.76 6.58
C GLN A 50 14.99 -12.08 5.17
N ARG A 51 14.79 -13.30 4.66
CA ARG A 51 15.32 -13.75 3.36
C ARG A 51 14.47 -13.33 2.14
N ASP A 52 13.31 -12.68 2.33
CA ASP A 52 12.37 -12.35 1.25
C ASP A 52 12.20 -10.84 0.98
N ALA A 53 13.11 -10.01 1.52
CA ALA A 53 13.01 -8.56 1.42
C ALA A 53 12.96 -8.04 -0.04
N GLU A 54 13.70 -8.67 -0.96
CA GLU A 54 13.74 -8.28 -2.38
C GLU A 54 12.45 -8.65 -3.13
N GLY A 55 11.87 -9.83 -2.85
CA GLY A 55 10.58 -10.25 -3.42
C GLY A 55 9.45 -9.31 -2.99
N THR A 56 9.37 -9.06 -1.68
CA THR A 56 8.41 -8.11 -1.11
C THR A 56 8.58 -6.69 -1.67
N ARG A 57 9.82 -6.20 -1.81
CA ARG A 57 10.09 -4.88 -2.39
C ARG A 57 9.54 -4.78 -3.82
N ARG A 58 9.77 -5.81 -4.64
CA ARG A 58 9.23 -5.88 -6.01
C ARG A 58 7.70 -5.92 -6.03
N ALA A 59 7.08 -6.66 -5.11
CA ALA A 59 5.62 -6.74 -4.99
C ALA A 59 5.01 -5.37 -4.66
N LEU A 60 5.60 -4.65 -3.69
CA LEU A 60 5.16 -3.31 -3.29
C LEU A 60 5.31 -2.30 -4.45
N LEU A 61 6.44 -2.32 -5.16
CA LEU A 61 6.66 -1.46 -6.31
C LEU A 61 5.70 -1.77 -7.46
N ARG A 62 5.41 -3.06 -7.72
CA ARG A 62 4.42 -3.48 -8.71
C ARG A 62 3.03 -2.95 -8.40
N GLY A 63 2.61 -3.01 -7.13
CA GLY A 63 1.34 -2.44 -6.68
C GLY A 63 1.26 -0.91 -6.83
N LEU A 64 2.40 -0.23 -6.70
CA LEU A 64 2.53 1.23 -6.82
C LEU A 64 2.48 1.68 -8.29
N ASP A 65 3.21 0.99 -9.16
CA ASP A 65 3.19 1.22 -10.61
C ASP A 65 1.85 0.81 -11.25
N GLY A 66 1.04 0.03 -10.53
CA GLY A 66 -0.27 -0.40 -10.98
C GLY A 66 -0.23 -1.41 -12.11
N ALA A 67 0.79 -2.27 -12.11
CA ALA A 67 0.95 -3.26 -13.16
C ALA A 67 -0.28 -4.18 -13.24
N ASP A 68 -0.84 -4.22 -14.44
CA ASP A 68 -1.97 -5.03 -14.92
C ASP A 68 -1.86 -6.53 -14.60
#